data_AF-A0A8S3DBU3-F1
#
_entry.id   AF-A0A8S3DBU3-F1
#
_cell.length_a   1.000
_cell.length_b   1.000
_cell.length_c   1.000
_cell.angle_alpha   90.00
_cell.angle_beta   90.00
_cell.angle_gamma   90.00
#
_symmetry.space_group_name_H-M   'P 1'
#
loop_
_entity.id
_entity.type
_entity.pdbx_description
1 polymer ?
#
loop_
_entity_poly.entity_id
_entity_poly.type
_entity_poly.pdbx_seq_one_letter_code
_entity_poly.pdbx_strand_id
1 'polypeptide(L)'
;MDGRYQLFENLSNEIVYEIFEYLDAYHVYQAFYNLNKRFRNILMLSSLPIKLNTSNISKSSFHNYYEQFIVPNENRVSSMYLSHPFIADLILPASENIVRFSQLKTLVIENIDSEYLENILEHLAALSKLSLLIINSVYNIHSKNIVYERIFRLPALKRCVLSLNDIGICYSLPQNVGTFS
;
A
#
# COMPACT_ATOMS: atom_id res chain seq x y z
N MET A 1 16.14 40.72 -24.63
CA MET A 1 15.31 39.51 -24.56
C MET A 1 14.88 39.35 -23.11
N ASP A 2 13.65 39.73 -22.80
CA ASP A 2 13.10 39.65 -21.45
C ASP A 2 12.74 38.18 -21.17
N GLY A 3 13.68 37.45 -20.57
CA GLY A 3 13.49 36.06 -20.17
C GLY A 3 12.54 36.02 -18.98
N ARG A 4 11.23 36.05 -19.24
CA ARG A 4 10.23 35.79 -18.20
C ARG A 4 10.32 34.32 -17.82
N TYR A 5 11.08 34.01 -16.78
CA TYR A 5 11.01 32.72 -16.11
C TYR A 5 9.57 32.53 -15.62
N GLN A 6 8.88 31.51 -16.14
CA GLN A 6 7.62 31.08 -15.54
C GLN A 6 7.95 30.49 -14.17
N LEU A 7 7.49 31.17 -13.12
CA LEU A 7 7.50 30.60 -11.78
C LEU A 7 6.50 29.44 -11.76
N PHE A 8 6.90 28.30 -11.22
CA PHE A 8 6.04 27.12 -11.06
C PHE A 8 4.73 27.46 -10.33
N GLU A 9 4.77 28.43 -9.42
CA GLU A 9 3.60 28.93 -8.68
C GLU A 9 2.53 29.58 -9.56
N ASN A 10 2.87 29.97 -10.79
CA ASN A 10 1.95 30.58 -11.74
C ASN A 10 1.32 29.56 -12.70
N LEU A 11 1.69 28.28 -12.62
CA LEU A 11 1.02 27.23 -13.38
C LEU A 11 -0.45 27.13 -12.97
N SER A 12 -1.35 26.85 -13.90
CA SER A 12 -2.77 26.66 -13.59
C SER A 12 -2.99 25.40 -12.74
N ASN A 13 -4.14 25.28 -12.09
CA ASN A 13 -4.42 24.10 -11.26
C ASN A 13 -4.49 22.83 -12.10
N GLU A 14 -4.95 22.93 -13.35
CA GLU A 14 -5.07 21.83 -14.30
C GLU A 14 -3.70 21.20 -14.59
N ILE A 15 -2.69 22.03 -14.88
CA ILE A 15 -1.32 21.54 -15.11
C ILE A 15 -0.73 20.90 -13.85
N VAL A 16 -1.01 21.47 -12.68
CA VAL A 16 -0.55 20.90 -11.40
C VAL A 16 -1.21 19.54 -11.14
N TYR A 17 -2.49 19.41 -11.45
CA TYR A 17 -3.21 18.13 -11.36
C TYR A 17 -2.63 17.10 -12.32
N GLU A 18 -2.38 17.46 -13.57
CA GLU A 18 -1.72 16.58 -14.55
C GLU A 18 -0.38 16.08 -14.02
N ILE A 19 0.45 16.96 -13.44
CA ILE A 19 1.73 16.55 -12.83
C ILE A 19 1.50 15.54 -11.69
N PHE A 20 0.50 15.78 -10.83
CA PHE A 20 0.23 14.90 -9.69
C PHE A 20 -0.24 13.50 -10.11
N GLU A 21 -0.86 13.34 -11.28
CA GLU A 21 -1.29 12.01 -11.77
C GLU A 21 -0.11 11.04 -12.02
N TYR A 22 1.07 11.59 -12.34
CA TYR A 22 2.30 10.83 -12.60
C TYR A 22 3.14 10.57 -11.34
N LEU A 23 2.83 11.23 -10.22
CA LEU A 23 3.60 11.15 -8.99
C LEU A 23 2.91 10.30 -7.92
N ASP A 24 3.71 9.66 -7.07
CA ASP A 24 3.20 9.05 -5.85
C ASP A 24 2.75 10.13 -4.85
N ALA A 25 1.67 9.86 -4.12
CA ALA A 25 1.09 10.84 -3.21
C ALA A 25 2.05 11.28 -2.09
N TYR A 26 3.00 10.44 -1.68
CA TYR A 26 4.01 10.83 -0.72
C TYR A 26 5.00 11.84 -1.30
N HIS A 27 5.49 11.62 -2.53
CA HIS A 27 6.36 12.58 -3.21
C HIS A 27 5.66 13.92 -3.42
N VAL A 28 4.38 13.87 -3.79
CA VAL A 28 3.54 15.06 -3.93
C VAL A 28 3.40 15.79 -2.58
N TYR A 29 3.09 15.06 -1.51
CA TYR A 29 2.99 15.63 -0.17
C TYR A 29 4.31 16.29 0.26
N GLN A 30 5.44 15.58 0.15
CA GLN A 30 6.75 16.12 0.54
C GLN A 30 7.12 17.36 -0.25
N ALA A 31 6.90 17.35 -1.57
CA ALA A 31 7.31 18.44 -2.43
C ALA A 31 6.40 19.66 -2.29
N PHE A 32 5.08 19.49 -2.11
CA PHE A 32 4.11 20.58 -2.30
C PHE A 32 3.31 20.98 -1.06
N TYR A 33 3.20 20.15 -0.03
CA TYR A 33 2.31 20.40 1.12
C TYR A 33 2.69 21.64 1.95
N ASN A 34 3.99 21.93 2.03
CA ASN A 34 4.54 23.04 2.80
C ASN A 34 5.07 24.20 1.96
N LEU A 35 4.92 24.17 0.63
CA LEU A 35 5.39 25.27 -0.23
C LEU A 35 4.57 26.54 -0.01
N ASN A 36 3.25 26.47 -0.23
CA ASN A 36 2.36 27.60 -0.03
C ASN A 36 0.90 27.13 0.16
N LYS A 37 0.04 28.06 0.58
CA LYS A 37 -1.38 27.78 0.85
C LYS A 37 -2.13 27.25 -0.38
N ARG A 38 -1.77 27.72 -1.59
CA ARG A 38 -2.42 27.28 -2.83
C ARG A 38 -2.17 25.79 -3.04
N PHE A 39 -0.92 25.33 -3.02
CA PHE A 39 -0.62 23.91 -3.22
C PHE A 39 -1.19 23.03 -2.11
N ARG A 40 -1.14 23.47 -0.86
CA ARG A 40 -1.80 22.75 0.23
C ARG A 40 -3.30 22.57 -0.02
N ASN A 41 -3.99 23.62 -0.47
CA ASN A 41 -5.41 23.55 -0.79
C ASN A 41 -5.68 22.61 -1.97
N ILE A 42 -4.85 22.65 -3.03
CA ILE A 42 -4.93 21.72 -4.17
C ILE A 42 -4.83 20.28 -3.66
N LEU A 43 -3.89 19.99 -2.75
CA LEU A 43 -3.71 18.65 -2.20
C LEU A 43 -4.90 18.18 -1.35
N MET A 44 -5.40 19.04 -0.46
CA MET A 44 -6.40 18.67 0.53
C MET A 44 -7.84 18.71 -0.01
N LEU A 45 -8.12 19.55 -1.01
CA LEU A 45 -9.48 19.79 -1.51
C LEU A 45 -9.75 19.18 -2.89
N SER A 46 -8.73 18.60 -3.52
CA SER A 46 -8.89 17.94 -4.83
C SER A 46 -9.75 16.69 -4.74
N SER A 47 -10.45 16.38 -5.83
CA SER A 47 -11.17 15.13 -6.03
C SER A 47 -10.30 14.02 -6.64
N LEU A 48 -9.02 14.31 -6.94
CA LEU A 48 -8.13 13.35 -7.58
C LEU A 48 -7.94 12.10 -6.70
N PRO A 49 -8.00 10.90 -7.31
CA PRO A 49 -7.71 9.66 -6.62
C PRO A 49 -6.27 9.63 -6.11
N ILE A 50 -6.09 9.18 -4.88
CA ILE A 50 -4.77 9.05 -4.25
C ILE A 50 -4.24 7.63 -4.45
N LYS A 51 -2.95 7.56 -4.80
CA LYS A 51 -2.15 6.33 -4.85
C LYS A 51 -1.11 6.42 -3.76
N LEU A 52 -1.15 5.50 -2.80
CA LEU A 52 -0.20 5.43 -1.70
C LEU A 52 0.85 4.37 -2.02
N ASN A 53 2.11 4.76 -2.07
CA ASN A 53 3.23 3.83 -2.11
C ASN A 53 4.14 4.05 -0.91
N THR A 54 4.31 3.00 -0.13
CA THR A 54 5.05 3.06 1.12
C THR A 54 6.44 2.45 1.07
N SER A 55 6.89 2.03 -0.13
CA SER A 55 8.19 1.38 -0.36
C SER A 55 9.42 2.20 -0.02
N ASN A 56 9.33 3.52 -0.06
CA ASN A 56 10.48 4.40 0.13
C ASN A 56 10.29 5.38 1.30
N ILE A 57 9.35 5.09 2.21
CA ILE A 57 9.01 5.99 3.32
C ILE A 57 9.64 5.45 4.61
N SER A 58 10.38 6.30 5.33
CA SER A 58 10.86 5.94 6.67
C SER A 58 9.71 5.91 7.68
N LYS A 59 9.82 5.13 8.75
CA LYS A 59 8.78 5.05 9.81
C LYS A 59 8.41 6.41 10.39
N SER A 60 9.39 7.26 10.68
CA SER A 60 9.17 8.59 11.26
C SER A 60 8.49 9.54 10.28
N SER A 61 8.90 9.53 9.01
CA SER A 61 8.25 10.35 7.98
C SER A 61 6.84 9.87 7.65
N PHE A 62 6.59 8.56 7.75
CA PHE A 62 5.28 7.99 7.51
C PHE A 62 4.26 8.44 8.55
N HIS A 63 4.64 8.54 9.83
CA HIS A 63 3.71 8.98 10.89
C HIS A 63 3.13 10.38 10.61
N ASN A 64 3.99 11.37 10.34
CA ASN A 64 3.52 12.73 10.02
C ASN A 64 2.69 12.78 8.73
N TYR A 65 3.12 12.04 7.71
CA TYR A 65 2.40 11.93 6.45
C TYR A 65 1.01 11.31 6.64
N TYR A 66 0.92 10.26 7.47
CA TYR A 66 -0.31 9.57 7.76
C TYR A 66 -1.33 10.50 8.44
N GLU A 67 -0.93 11.15 9.52
CA GLU A 67 -1.84 12.01 10.29
C GLU A 67 -2.27 13.26 9.51
N GLN A 68 -1.33 13.91 8.80
CA GLN A 68 -1.61 15.19 8.16
C GLN A 68 -2.26 15.07 6.78
N PHE A 69 -2.03 13.96 6.07
CA PHE A 69 -2.44 13.82 4.68
C PHE A 69 -3.28 12.57 4.42
N ILE A 70 -2.90 11.39 4.93
CA ILE A 70 -3.67 10.16 4.65
C ILE A 70 -5.03 10.22 5.36
N VAL A 71 -5.05 10.45 6.67
CA VAL A 71 -6.29 10.43 7.49
C VAL A 71 -7.37 11.37 6.95
N PRO A 72 -7.08 12.64 6.59
CA PRO A 72 -8.10 13.52 6.01
C PRO A 72 -8.59 13.12 4.61
N ASN A 73 -7.88 12.21 3.93
CA ASN A 73 -8.14 11.84 2.54
C ASN A 73 -8.35 10.32 2.34
N GLU A 74 -8.68 9.56 3.41
CA GLU A 74 -8.89 8.10 3.35
C GLU A 74 -9.93 7.72 2.27
N ASN A 75 -10.97 8.53 2.13
CA ASN A 75 -12.03 8.37 1.14
C ASN A 75 -11.60 8.63 -0.32
N ARG A 76 -10.37 9.09 -0.57
CA ARG A 76 -9.83 9.32 -1.92
C ARG A 76 -8.77 8.28 -2.30
N VAL A 77 -8.28 7.51 -1.33
CA VAL A 77 -7.27 6.47 -1.56
C VAL A 77 -7.89 5.37 -2.40
N SER A 78 -7.34 5.19 -3.60
CA SER A 78 -7.84 4.23 -4.60
C SER A 78 -6.85 3.09 -4.85
N SER A 79 -5.58 3.31 -4.54
CA SER A 79 -4.52 2.31 -4.66
C SER A 79 -3.59 2.42 -3.47
N MET A 80 -3.18 1.29 -2.93
CA MET A 80 -2.24 1.21 -1.82
C MET A 80 -1.22 0.10 -2.07
N TYR A 81 0.05 0.44 -1.89
CA TYR A 81 1.18 -0.47 -1.95
C TYR A 81 1.86 -0.50 -0.57
N LEU A 82 1.76 -1.66 0.09
CA LEU A 82 2.26 -1.94 1.44
C LEU A 82 3.45 -2.88 1.33
N SER A 83 4.65 -2.41 1.67
CA SER A 83 5.87 -3.22 1.53
C SER A 83 6.73 -3.34 2.79
N HIS A 84 6.28 -2.77 3.91
CA HIS A 84 7.05 -2.76 5.15
C HIS A 84 6.23 -3.24 6.36
N PRO A 85 6.80 -4.10 7.22
CA PRO A 85 6.14 -4.56 8.44
C PRO A 85 5.71 -3.43 9.38
N PHE A 86 6.49 -2.34 9.51
CA PHE A 86 6.10 -1.24 10.42
C PHE A 86 4.81 -0.52 10.00
N ILE A 87 4.38 -0.67 8.74
CA ILE A 87 3.15 -0.09 8.23
C ILE A 87 1.98 -0.96 8.64
N ALA A 88 2.22 -2.27 8.71
CA ALA A 88 1.29 -3.19 9.34
C ALA A 88 1.02 -2.75 10.79
N ASP A 89 2.05 -2.38 11.54
CA ASP A 89 1.93 -1.84 12.90
C ASP A 89 1.34 -0.41 13.00
N LEU A 90 1.06 0.28 11.90
CA LEU A 90 0.54 1.65 11.95
C LEU A 90 -0.85 1.77 11.32
N ILE A 91 -1.09 1.01 10.25
CA ILE A 91 -2.37 0.94 9.56
C ILE A 91 -3.22 -0.19 10.14
N LEU A 92 -2.65 -1.30 10.62
CA LEU A 92 -3.37 -2.52 11.00
C LEU A 92 -3.48 -2.89 12.49
N PRO A 93 -2.89 -2.19 13.49
CA PRO A 93 -3.10 -2.59 14.90
C PRO A 93 -4.56 -2.55 15.34
N ALA A 94 -5.36 -1.74 14.64
CA ALA A 94 -6.81 -1.84 14.63
C ALA A 94 -7.19 -2.20 13.21
N SER A 95 -7.33 -3.48 12.94
CA SER A 95 -7.65 -4.07 11.64
C SER A 95 -8.93 -3.49 10.97
N GLU A 96 -9.74 -2.73 11.73
CA GLU A 96 -10.82 -1.87 11.26
C GLU A 96 -10.38 -0.69 10.37
N ASN A 97 -9.13 -0.23 10.48
CA ASN A 97 -8.66 0.97 9.78
C ASN A 97 -8.58 0.80 8.27
N ILE A 98 -8.28 -0.41 7.77
CA ILE A 98 -8.21 -0.62 6.31
C ILE A 98 -9.58 -0.41 5.65
N VAL A 99 -10.66 -0.64 6.39
CA VAL A 99 -12.05 -0.47 5.91
C VAL A 99 -12.39 1.01 5.66
N ARG A 100 -11.65 1.95 6.28
CA ARG A 100 -11.82 3.39 6.06
C ARG A 100 -11.52 3.82 4.63
N PHE A 101 -10.66 3.07 3.94
CA PHE A 101 -10.33 3.29 2.53
C PHE A 101 -11.46 2.77 1.61
N SER A 102 -12.67 3.31 1.76
CA SER A 102 -13.88 2.87 1.05
C SER A 102 -13.80 2.95 -0.47
N GLN A 103 -12.85 3.69 -1.03
CA GLN A 103 -12.59 3.79 -2.47
C GLN A 103 -11.43 2.92 -2.95
N LEU A 104 -10.82 2.10 -2.08
CA LEU A 104 -9.68 1.27 -2.43
C LEU A 104 -10.09 0.24 -3.50
N LYS A 105 -9.43 0.33 -4.65
CA LYS A 105 -9.62 -0.56 -5.80
C LYS A 105 -8.48 -1.54 -5.97
N THR A 106 -7.27 -1.10 -5.61
CA THR A 106 -6.03 -1.84 -5.75
C THR A 106 -5.31 -1.91 -4.42
N LEU A 107 -4.99 -3.12 -4.00
CA LEU A 107 -4.12 -3.37 -2.86
C LEU A 107 -2.96 -4.26 -3.29
N VAL A 108 -1.75 -3.78 -3.04
CA VAL A 108 -0.52 -4.54 -3.23
C VAL A 108 0.12 -4.73 -1.87
N ILE A 109 0.37 -5.99 -1.52
CA ILE A 109 0.98 -6.42 -0.29
C ILE A 109 2.29 -7.11 -0.65
N GLU A 110 3.40 -6.59 -0.15
CA GLU A 110 4.72 -7.13 -0.41
C GLU A 110 5.51 -7.25 0.90
N ASN A 111 6.28 -8.33 1.06
CA ASN A 111 7.16 -8.51 2.22
C ASN A 111 6.46 -8.28 3.58
N ILE A 112 5.24 -8.80 3.72
CA ILE A 112 4.48 -8.81 4.98
C ILE A 112 4.49 -10.22 5.56
N ASP A 113 4.74 -10.32 6.87
CA ASP A 113 4.69 -11.57 7.62
C ASP A 113 3.28 -12.19 7.63
N SER A 114 3.22 -13.51 7.79
CA SER A 114 1.99 -14.30 7.73
C SER A 114 0.89 -13.84 8.69
N GLU A 115 1.23 -13.46 9.93
CA GLU A 115 0.24 -13.07 10.95
C GLU A 115 -0.49 -11.79 10.53
N TYR A 116 0.27 -10.80 10.07
CA TYR A 116 -0.29 -9.54 9.56
C TYR A 116 -1.08 -9.75 8.27
N LEU A 117 -0.61 -10.63 7.38
CA LEU A 117 -1.32 -10.93 6.15
C LEU A 117 -2.71 -11.50 6.44
N GLU A 118 -2.80 -12.48 7.33
CA GLU A 118 -4.09 -13.08 7.73
C GLU A 118 -5.04 -12.02 8.31
N ASN A 119 -4.54 -11.15 9.17
CA ASN A 119 -5.31 -10.04 9.75
C ASN A 119 -5.82 -9.06 8.68
N ILE A 120 -4.98 -8.67 7.71
CA ILE A 120 -5.40 -7.81 6.58
C ILE A 120 -6.55 -8.48 5.83
N LEU A 121 -6.36 -9.74 5.44
CA LEU A 121 -7.29 -10.49 4.60
C LEU A 121 -8.66 -10.64 5.26
N GLU A 122 -8.73 -10.71 6.59
CA GLU A 122 -10.00 -10.77 7.32
C GLU A 122 -10.89 -9.54 7.08
N HIS A 123 -10.28 -8.36 6.85
CA HIS A 123 -11.00 -7.09 6.74
C HIS A 123 -11.22 -6.65 5.29
N LEU A 124 -10.53 -7.27 4.32
CA LEU A 124 -10.67 -6.92 2.90
C LEU A 124 -12.07 -7.21 2.35
N ALA A 125 -12.83 -8.13 2.95
CA ALA A 125 -14.19 -8.44 2.51
C ALA A 125 -15.13 -7.23 2.62
N ALA A 126 -14.86 -6.28 3.54
CA ALA A 126 -15.63 -5.05 3.69
C ALA A 126 -15.33 -4.02 2.57
N LEU A 127 -14.25 -4.19 1.81
CA LEU A 127 -13.86 -3.29 0.73
C LEU A 127 -14.62 -3.62 -0.56
N SER A 128 -15.84 -3.09 -0.65
CA SER A 128 -16.75 -3.32 -1.79
C SER A 128 -16.23 -2.89 -3.17
N LYS A 129 -15.14 -2.12 -3.22
CA LYS A 129 -14.51 -1.65 -4.46
C LYS A 129 -13.18 -2.32 -4.79
N LEU A 130 -12.67 -3.17 -3.91
CA LEU A 130 -11.40 -3.85 -4.10
C LEU A 130 -11.54 -4.84 -5.25
N SER A 131 -10.86 -4.54 -6.36
CA SER A 131 -10.96 -5.31 -7.61
C SER A 131 -9.65 -5.96 -8.01
N LEU A 132 -8.53 -5.46 -7.50
CA LEU A 132 -7.19 -5.99 -7.72
C LEU A 132 -6.49 -6.19 -6.37
N LEU A 133 -6.05 -7.42 -6.13
CA LEU A 133 -5.22 -7.80 -5.01
C LEU A 133 -3.93 -8.46 -5.51
N ILE A 134 -2.78 -7.96 -5.09
CA ILE A 134 -1.48 -8.54 -5.40
C ILE A 134 -0.80 -8.84 -4.07
N ILE A 135 -0.37 -10.08 -3.87
CA ILE A 135 0.32 -10.51 -2.65
C ILE A 135 1.63 -11.18 -3.08
N ASN A 136 2.74 -10.57 -2.69
CA ASN A 136 4.08 -11.08 -2.90
C ASN A 136 4.73 -11.26 -1.53
N SER A 137 4.62 -12.46 -0.96
CA SER A 137 5.24 -12.74 0.33
C SER A 137 6.49 -13.59 0.14
N VAL A 138 7.60 -13.09 0.69
CA VAL A 138 8.85 -13.83 0.84
C VAL A 138 8.88 -14.68 2.11
N TYR A 139 7.91 -14.48 3.00
CA TYR A 139 7.78 -15.21 4.27
C TYR A 139 7.01 -16.52 4.06
N ASN A 140 7.33 -17.52 4.88
CA ASN A 140 6.58 -18.76 4.87
C ASN A 140 5.17 -18.53 5.42
N ILE A 141 4.15 -18.83 4.62
CA ILE A 141 2.76 -18.69 5.03
C ILE A 141 2.32 -20.00 5.67
N HIS A 142 2.11 -19.97 6.98
CA HIS A 142 1.71 -21.14 7.77
C HIS A 142 0.42 -21.79 7.25
N SER A 143 -0.58 -20.97 6.89
CA SER A 143 -1.92 -21.44 6.54
C SER A 143 -2.37 -20.95 5.15
N LYS A 144 -1.71 -21.43 4.09
CA LYS A 144 -2.07 -21.08 2.70
C LYS A 144 -3.56 -21.28 2.39
N ASN A 145 -4.17 -22.34 2.92
CA ASN A 145 -5.60 -22.61 2.74
C ASN A 145 -6.49 -21.50 3.31
N ILE A 146 -6.16 -20.94 4.48
CA ILE A 146 -6.88 -19.82 5.08
C ILE A 146 -6.74 -18.58 4.19
N VAL A 147 -5.53 -18.29 3.72
CA VAL A 147 -5.27 -17.19 2.78
C VAL A 147 -6.14 -17.31 1.53
N TYR A 148 -6.14 -18.48 0.88
CA TYR A 148 -6.98 -18.71 -0.30
C TYR A 148 -8.48 -18.56 0.01
N GLU A 149 -8.97 -19.15 1.10
CA GLU A 149 -10.37 -19.05 1.51
C GLU A 149 -10.81 -17.60 1.71
N ARG A 150 -9.98 -16.78 2.38
CA ARG A 150 -10.27 -15.36 2.60
C ARG A 150 -10.27 -14.58 1.28
N ILE A 151 -9.33 -14.85 0.38
CA ILE A 151 -9.25 -14.20 -0.94
C ILE A 151 -10.48 -14.55 -1.79
N PHE A 152 -10.91 -15.81 -1.82
CA PHE A 152 -12.06 -16.23 -2.61
C PHE A 152 -13.40 -15.71 -2.08
N ARG A 153 -13.43 -15.18 -0.86
CA ARG A 153 -14.60 -14.51 -0.27
C ARG A 153 -14.71 -13.02 -0.62
N LEU A 154 -13.73 -12.44 -1.32
CA LEU A 154 -13.73 -11.02 -1.64
C LEU A 154 -14.76 -10.71 -2.76
N PRO A 155 -15.82 -9.95 -2.46
CA PRO A 155 -17.01 -9.90 -3.33
C PRO A 155 -16.80 -9.16 -4.65
N ALA A 156 -15.88 -8.20 -4.68
CA ALA A 156 -15.62 -7.35 -5.85
C ALA A 156 -14.32 -7.70 -6.57
N LEU A 157 -13.60 -8.73 -6.11
CA LEU A 157 -12.28 -9.07 -6.61
C LEU A 157 -12.38 -9.62 -8.03
N LYS A 158 -11.68 -8.97 -8.98
CA LYS A 158 -11.63 -9.37 -10.39
C LYS A 158 -10.32 -10.02 -10.76
N ARG A 159 -9.24 -9.58 -10.11
CA ARG A 159 -7.89 -10.07 -10.39
C ARG A 159 -7.13 -10.25 -9.09
N CYS A 160 -6.51 -11.42 -8.96
CA CYS A 160 -5.61 -11.76 -7.89
C CYS A 160 -4.27 -12.23 -8.47
N VAL A 161 -3.16 -11.77 -7.91
CA VAL A 161 -1.81 -12.28 -8.23
C VAL A 161 -1.17 -12.68 -6.91
N LEU A 162 -0.75 -13.94 -6.81
CA LEU A 162 -0.19 -14.51 -5.59
C LEU A 162 1.19 -15.11 -5.88
N SER A 163 2.20 -14.60 -5.17
CA SER A 163 3.54 -15.16 -5.13
C SER A 163 3.84 -15.49 -3.67
N LEU A 164 3.64 -16.75 -3.29
CA LEU A 164 3.82 -17.24 -1.93
C LEU A 164 5.01 -18.20 -1.92
N ASN A 165 6.19 -17.73 -1.52
CA ASN A 165 7.39 -18.55 -1.52
C ASN A 165 7.27 -19.71 -0.51
N ASP A 166 7.34 -20.94 -1.01
CA ASP A 166 7.69 -22.08 -0.17
C ASP A 166 9.21 -22.09 -0.04
N ILE A 167 9.75 -21.50 1.03
CA ILE A 167 11.08 -21.92 1.47
C ILE A 167 10.89 -23.30 2.06
N GLY A 168 10.87 -24.30 1.18
CA GLY A 168 10.93 -25.70 1.56
C GLY A 168 12.14 -25.86 2.45
N ILE A 169 11.92 -26.16 3.73
CA ILE A 169 12.96 -26.70 4.58
C ILE A 169 13.39 -28.00 3.89
N CYS A 170 14.54 -27.98 3.22
CA CYS A 170 15.19 -29.18 2.75
C CYS A 170 15.55 -29.99 4.01
N TYR A 171 14.67 -30.90 4.42
CA TYR A 171 15.07 -31.98 5.30
C TYR A 171 16.09 -32.83 4.54
N SER A 172 17.37 -32.59 4.76
CA SER A 172 18.38 -33.60 4.47
C SER A 172 18.05 -34.82 5.33
N LEU A 173 17.54 -35.88 4.70
CA LEU A 173 17.36 -37.18 5.35
C LEU A 173 18.67 -37.56 6.02
N PRO A 174 18.64 -38.11 7.26
CA PRO A 174 19.86 -38.58 7.89
C PRO A 174 20.45 -39.67 7.01
N GLN A 175 21.72 -39.48 6.62
CA GLN A 175 22.47 -40.52 5.92
C GLN A 175 22.48 -41.75 6.82
N ASN A 176 21.84 -42.82 6.36
CA ASN A 176 21.98 -44.15 6.94
C ASN A 176 23.49 -44.47 6.98
N VAL A 177 24.08 -44.40 8.18
CA VAL A 177 25.40 -44.97 8.42
C VAL A 177 25.19 -46.48 8.51
N GLY A 178 25.15 -47.13 7.35
CA GLY A 178 25.32 -48.57 7.24
C GLY A 178 26.73 -48.92 7.69
N THR A 179 26.88 -49.32 8.94
CA THR A 179 28.05 -50.08 9.37
C THR A 179 27.77 -51.54 9.06
N PHE A 180 28.35 -52.01 7.96
CA PHE A 180 28.64 -53.43 7.79
C PHE A 180 29.93 -53.73 8.57
N SER A 181 29.81 -54.57 9.59
CA SER A 181 30.90 -55.37 10.16
C SER A 181 30.29 -56.64 10.73
#